data_AF-A6T846-F1
#
_entry.id   AF-A6T846-F1
#
_cell.length_a   1.000
_cell.length_b   1.000
_cell.length_c   1.000
_cell.angle_alpha   90.00
_cell.angle_beta   90.00
_cell.angle_gamma   90.00
#
_symmetry.space_group_name_H-M   'P 1'
#
loop_
_entity.id
_entity.type
_entity.pdbx_description
1 polymer ?
#
loop_
_entity_poly.entity_id
_entity_poly.type
_entity_poly.pdbx_seq_one_letter_code
_entity_poly.pdbx_strand_id
1 'polypeptide(L)'
;MKKKPPKIGNPQKVTENAYNCIDTGGFFIVCFKSKVLKIMDEDKIGKSDDDSIILKVTKNINGADKGIAERKIATKKAKEMIDDEV
;
A
#
# COMPACT_ATOMS: atom_id res chain seq x y z
N MET A 1 11.44 21.01 17.46
CA MET A 1 12.23 21.00 16.20
C MET A 1 11.30 20.99 15.01
N LYS A 2 11.40 21.96 14.07
CA LYS A 2 10.75 21.83 12.76
C LYS A 2 11.46 20.71 12.00
N LYS A 3 10.77 19.61 11.69
CA LYS A 3 11.31 18.55 10.85
C LYS A 3 11.56 19.14 9.46
N LYS A 4 12.83 19.20 9.03
CA LYS A 4 13.19 19.53 7.65
C LYS A 4 13.23 18.22 6.85
N PRO A 5 12.56 18.14 5.69
CA PRO A 5 12.71 16.98 4.84
C PRO A 5 14.18 16.85 4.38
N PRO A 6 14.67 15.62 4.17
CA PRO A 6 16.01 15.41 3.66
C PRO A 6 16.15 16.06 2.27
N LYS A 7 17.33 16.63 1.99
CA LYS A 7 17.65 17.14 0.65
C LYS A 7 17.96 15.95 -0.25
N ILE A 8 17.03 15.58 -1.12
CA ILE A 8 17.19 14.48 -2.07
C ILE A 8 17.89 15.02 -3.32
N GLY A 9 19.11 14.54 -3.61
CA GLY A 9 19.90 15.03 -4.74
C GLY A 9 19.43 14.52 -6.10
N ASN A 10 18.95 13.27 -6.18
CA ASN A 10 18.58 12.61 -7.44
C ASN A 10 17.26 11.82 -7.30
N PRO A 11 16.11 12.50 -7.12
CA PRO A 11 14.81 11.82 -6.94
C PRO A 11 14.40 10.96 -8.14
N GLN A 12 14.83 11.32 -9.35
CA GLN A 12 14.57 10.58 -10.59
C GLN A 12 15.12 9.15 -10.57
N LYS A 13 16.08 8.85 -9.69
CA LYS A 13 16.60 7.48 -9.53
C LYS A 13 15.51 6.47 -9.21
N VAL A 14 14.45 6.90 -8.53
CA VAL A 14 13.31 6.03 -8.21
C VAL A 14 12.69 5.46 -9.50
N THR A 15 12.66 6.22 -10.60
CA THR A 15 12.02 5.83 -11.85
C THR A 15 12.98 5.25 -12.90
N GLU A 16 14.28 5.14 -12.60
CA GLU A 16 15.29 4.66 -13.56
C GLU A 16 15.13 3.16 -13.89
N ASN A 17 14.62 2.36 -12.95
CA ASN A 17 14.33 0.95 -13.18
C ASN A 17 13.21 0.44 -12.25
N ALA A 18 12.65 -0.72 -12.60
CA ALA A 18 11.53 -1.33 -11.87
C ALA A 18 11.87 -1.68 -10.41
N TYR A 19 13.08 -2.15 -10.12
CA TYR A 19 13.49 -2.50 -8.76
C TYR A 19 13.56 -1.26 -7.86
N ASN A 20 14.11 -0.15 -8.36
CA ASN A 20 14.11 1.12 -7.61
C ASN A 20 12.69 1.57 -7.27
N CYS A 21 11.73 1.42 -8.19
CA CYS A 21 10.33 1.71 -7.94
C CYS A 21 9.75 0.81 -6.84
N ILE A 22 9.97 -0.51 -6.94
CA ILE A 22 9.46 -1.51 -5.99
C ILE A 22 10.06 -1.28 -4.61
N ASP A 23 11.38 -1.13 -4.51
CA ASP A 23 12.08 -0.90 -3.25
C ASP A 23 11.63 0.39 -2.57
N THR A 24 11.42 1.46 -3.34
CA THR A 24 10.91 2.72 -2.81
C THR A 24 9.49 2.57 -2.28
N GLY A 25 8.62 1.85 -2.99
CA GLY A 25 7.26 1.53 -2.54
C GLY A 25 7.26 0.69 -1.26
N GLY A 26 8.09 -0.35 -1.22
CA GLY A 26 8.28 -1.20 -0.04
C GLY A 26 8.80 -0.41 1.16
N PHE A 27 9.83 0.41 0.97
CA PHE A 27 10.37 1.30 2.00
C PHE A 27 9.32 2.28 2.53
N PHE A 28 8.50 2.87 1.66
CA PHE A 28 7.42 3.76 2.08
C PHE A 28 6.40 3.03 2.98
N ILE A 29 5.97 1.83 2.58
CA ILE A 29 5.01 1.04 3.36
C ILE A 29 5.62 0.62 4.70
N VAL A 30 6.83 0.06 4.69
CA VAL A 30 7.49 -0.49 5.90
C VAL A 30 7.89 0.62 6.87
N CYS A 31 8.53 1.68 6.40
CA CYS A 31 9.15 2.68 7.29
C CYS A 31 8.23 3.87 7.60
N PHE A 32 7.35 4.28 6.67
CA PHE A 32 6.50 5.48 6.86
C PHE A 32 5.05 5.14 7.14
N LYS A 33 4.57 3.99 6.67
CA LYS A 33 3.18 3.55 6.82
C LYS A 33 3.07 2.20 7.54
N SER A 34 3.97 1.92 8.49
CA SER A 34 4.05 0.62 9.19
C SER A 34 2.74 0.09 9.79
N LYS A 35 1.78 0.96 10.12
CA LYS A 35 0.42 0.56 10.53
C LYS A 35 -0.33 -0.20 9.43
N VAL A 36 -0.10 0.12 8.16
CA VAL A 36 -0.69 -0.54 6.99
C VAL A 36 -0.32 -2.02 6.99
N LEU A 37 0.93 -2.38 7.31
CA LEU A 37 1.36 -3.78 7.38
C LEU A 37 0.49 -4.58 8.36
N LYS A 38 0.29 -4.06 9.57
CA LYS A 38 -0.56 -4.73 10.57
C LYS A 38 -2.00 -4.91 10.11
N ILE A 39 -2.55 -3.93 9.39
CA ILE A 39 -3.91 -4.00 8.83
C ILE A 39 -3.97 -5.03 7.71
N MET A 40 -2.91 -5.15 6.89
CA MET A 40 -2.82 -6.19 5.88
C MET A 40 -2.68 -7.58 6.50
N ASP A 41 -1.94 -7.71 7.61
CA ASP A 41 -1.82 -8.98 8.36
C ASP A 41 -3.14 -9.41 9.04
N GLU A 42 -4.09 -8.48 9.25
CA GLU A 42 -5.46 -8.81 9.69
C GLU A 42 -6.27 -9.52 8.59
N ASP A 43 -5.87 -9.38 7.33
CA ASP A 43 -6.49 -10.03 6.18
C ASP A 43 -6.17 -11.52 6.21
N LYS A 44 -7.19 -12.33 6.47
CA LYS A 44 -7.07 -13.78 6.55
C LYS A 44 -7.93 -14.40 5.48
N ILE A 45 -7.33 -15.32 4.72
CA ILE A 45 -7.98 -16.12 3.68
C ILE A 45 -9.36 -16.61 4.14
N GLY A 46 -10.40 -16.23 3.40
CA GLY A 46 -11.79 -16.64 3.61
C GLY A 46 -12.46 -16.15 4.90
N LYS A 47 -11.88 -15.18 5.63
CA LYS A 47 -12.39 -14.76 6.95
C LYS A 47 -12.52 -13.25 7.15
N SER A 48 -11.98 -12.43 6.26
CA SER A 48 -12.04 -10.97 6.34
C SER A 48 -13.10 -10.39 5.40
N ASP A 49 -13.66 -9.25 5.81
CA ASP A 49 -14.32 -8.35 4.86
C ASP A 49 -13.23 -7.56 4.11
N ASP A 50 -12.91 -8.04 2.91
CA ASP A 50 -11.92 -7.46 2.00
C ASP A 50 -12.13 -5.97 1.77
N ASP A 51 -13.37 -5.56 1.55
CA ASP A 51 -13.71 -4.17 1.28
C ASP A 51 -13.37 -3.27 2.48
N SER A 52 -13.59 -3.78 3.70
CA SER A 52 -13.23 -3.10 4.95
C SER A 52 -11.71 -3.01 5.13
N ILE A 53 -10.97 -4.08 4.86
CA ILE A 53 -9.49 -4.07 4.92
C ILE A 53 -8.91 -3.09 3.89
N ILE A 54 -9.36 -3.15 2.64
CA ILE A 54 -8.92 -2.26 1.56
C ILE A 54 -9.19 -0.80 1.91
N LEU A 55 -10.35 -0.51 2.52
CA LEU A 55 -10.68 0.83 3.01
C LEU A 55 -9.73 1.30 4.12
N LYS A 56 -9.46 0.44 5.12
CA LYS A 56 -8.52 0.76 6.21
C LYS A 56 -7.11 1.02 5.68
N VAL A 57 -6.62 0.19 4.76
CA VAL A 57 -5.31 0.36 4.10
C VAL A 57 -5.26 1.69 3.33
N THR A 58 -6.28 1.96 2.51
CA THR A 58 -6.37 3.18 1.69
C THR A 58 -6.36 4.45 2.53
N LYS A 59 -7.15 4.48 3.61
CA LYS A 59 -7.16 5.58 4.59
C LYS A 59 -5.79 5.79 5.24
N ASN A 60 -5.06 4.72 5.57
CA ASN A 60 -3.76 4.86 6.22
C ASN A 60 -2.66 5.32 5.25
N ILE A 61 -2.77 5.03 3.95
CA ILE A 61 -1.85 5.53 2.93
C ILE A 61 -2.11 7.01 2.63
N ASN A 62 -3.33 7.37 2.23
CA ASN A 62 -3.63 8.70 1.66
C ASN A 62 -4.66 9.53 2.45
N GLY A 63 -5.12 9.07 3.60
CA GLY A 63 -6.01 9.82 4.49
C GLY A 63 -7.48 9.92 4.06
N ALA A 64 -7.84 9.47 2.85
CA ALA A 64 -9.18 9.58 2.29
C ALA A 64 -9.55 8.33 1.47
N ASP A 65 -10.72 8.36 0.84
CA ASP A 65 -11.34 7.35 -0.02
C ASP A 65 -11.07 7.55 -1.52
N LYS A 66 -10.25 8.54 -1.89
CA LYS A 66 -9.93 8.83 -3.30
C LYS A 66 -9.30 7.61 -3.97
N GLY A 67 -9.97 7.11 -5.00
CA GLY A 67 -9.55 5.94 -5.78
C GLY A 67 -9.89 4.59 -5.12
N ILE A 68 -10.83 4.55 -4.16
CA ILE A 68 -11.19 3.32 -3.44
C ILE A 68 -11.83 2.28 -4.35
N ALA A 69 -12.64 2.69 -5.33
CA ALA A 69 -13.32 1.78 -6.24
C ALA A 69 -12.32 1.00 -7.09
N GLU A 70 -11.32 1.68 -7.65
CA GLU A 70 -10.27 1.08 -8.47
C GLU A 70 -9.36 0.17 -7.63
N ARG A 71 -9.07 0.56 -6.38
CA ARG A 71 -8.28 -0.27 -5.46
C ARG A 71 -9.01 -1.54 -5.07
N LYS A 72 -10.32 -1.49 -4.85
CA LYS A 72 -11.13 -2.69 -4.60
C LYS A 72 -11.04 -3.66 -5.77
N ILE A 73 -11.26 -3.18 -6.99
CA ILE A 73 -11.18 -4.01 -8.21
C ILE A 73 -9.78 -4.62 -8.35
N ALA A 74 -8.72 -3.82 -8.18
CA ALA A 74 -7.35 -4.28 -8.34
C ALA A 74 -6.96 -5.34 -7.28
N THR A 75 -7.31 -5.13 -6.01
CA THR A 75 -6.99 -6.09 -4.94
C THR A 75 -7.76 -7.40 -5.13
N LYS A 76 -9.05 -7.34 -5.45
CA LYS A 76 -9.87 -8.54 -5.69
C LYS A 76 -9.33 -9.37 -6.83
N LYS A 77 -8.98 -8.73 -7.95
CA LYS A 77 -8.32 -9.41 -9.07
C LYS A 77 -6.98 -10.03 -8.68
N ALA A 78 -6.20 -9.37 -7.81
CA ALA A 78 -4.94 -9.94 -7.32
C ALA A 78 -5.16 -11.18 -6.43
N LYS A 79 -6.18 -11.16 -5.57
CA LYS A 79 -6.59 -12.28 -4.72
C LYS A 79 -7.09 -13.48 -5.53
N GLU A 80 -7.92 -13.24 -6.55
CA GLU A 80 -8.36 -14.28 -7.50
C GLU A 80 -7.17 -14.97 -8.18
N MET A 81 -6.09 -14.23 -8.53
CA MET A 81 -4.90 -14.81 -9.17
C MET A 81 -4.04 -15.68 -8.24
N ILE A 82 -4.23 -15.58 -6.92
CA ILE A 82 -3.53 -16.39 -5.92
C ILE A 82 -4.44 -17.41 -5.23
N ASP A 83 -5.63 -17.64 -5.79
CA ASP A 83 -6.67 -18.53 -5.26
C ASP A 83 -7.11 -18.19 -3.82
N ASP A 84 -7.10 -16.89 -3.47
CA ASP A 84 -7.70 -16.39 -2.22
C ASP A 84 -9.20 -16.15 -2.42
N GLU A 85 -9.99 -16.38 -1.37
CA GLU A 85 -11.44 -16.15 -1.39
C GLU A 85 -11.73 -14.64 -1.30
N VAL A 86 -12.62 -14.14 -2.19
CA VAL A 86 -12.93 -12.72 -2.40
C VAL A 86 -14.38 -12.37 -2.10
#